data_AF-A0A2X1JP10-F1
#
_entry.id   AF-A0A2X1JP10-F1
#
_cell.length_a   1.000
_cell.length_b   1.000
_cell.length_c   1.000
_cell.angle_alpha   90.00
_cell.angle_beta   90.00
_cell.angle_gamma   90.00
#
_symmetry.space_group_name_H-M   'P 1'
#
loop_
_entity.id
_entity.type
_entity.pdbx_description
1 polymer ?
#
loop_
_entity_poly.entity_id
_entity_poly.type
_entity_poly.pdbx_seq_one_letter_code
_entity_poly.pdbx_strand_id
1 'polypeptide(L)'
;MKVAVRVLVVGGSQGARILNQTMPQVAAKLGDSVTIWHQSGKGSQQSVEQAYAEAGQPQHKVTEFIDDMAAAYAWADVVVCRSGGVNGE
;
A
#
# COMPACT_ATOMS: atom_id res chain seq x y z
N MET A 1 2.46 -8.53 -23.69
CA MET A 1 3.05 -8.31 -22.35
C MET A 1 1.95 -7.79 -21.45
N LYS A 2 1.67 -8.47 -20.32
CA LYS A 2 0.66 -8.01 -19.36
C LYS A 2 1.34 -7.01 -18.43
N VAL A 3 0.87 -5.77 -18.42
CA VAL A 3 1.37 -4.75 -17.48
C VAL A 3 0.72 -5.00 -16.13
N ALA A 4 1.51 -5.07 -15.05
CA ALA A 4 0.99 -5.22 -13.70
C ALA A 4 0.22 -3.96 -13.28
N VAL A 5 -0.94 -4.13 -12.65
CA VAL A 5 -1.76 -3.01 -12.16
C VAL A 5 -1.06 -2.36 -10.97
N ARG A 6 -0.89 -1.04 -11.02
CA ARG A 6 -0.26 -0.25 -9.95
C ARG A 6 -1.29 0.10 -8.89
N VAL A 7 -1.16 -0.52 -7.73
CA VAL A 7 -2.08 -0.37 -6.59
C VAL A 7 -1.44 0.52 -5.53
N LEU A 8 -2.04 1.67 -5.26
CA LEU A 8 -1.64 2.52 -4.15
C LEU A 8 -2.51 2.23 -2.94
N VAL A 9 -1.91 1.89 -1.79
CA VAL A 9 -2.62 1.65 -0.54
C VAL A 9 -2.34 2.81 0.41
N VAL A 10 -3.40 3.50 0.85
CA VAL A 10 -3.30 4.68 1.72
C VAL A 10 -4.11 4.46 2.99
N GLY A 11 -3.43 4.44 4.13
CA GLY A 11 -4.03 4.28 5.46
C GLY A 11 -4.25 5.59 6.22
N GLY A 12 -3.69 6.71 5.74
CA GLY A 12 -3.64 7.98 6.46
C GLY A 12 -2.42 8.07 7.39
N SER A 13 -2.24 9.18 8.10
CA SER A 13 -1.03 9.46 8.90
C SER A 13 -0.74 8.43 10.00
N GLN A 14 -1.79 7.87 10.60
CA GLN A 14 -1.71 6.80 11.61
C GLN A 14 -1.63 5.39 11.00
N GLY A 15 -1.72 5.29 9.67
CA GLY A 15 -1.89 4.03 8.96
C GLY A 15 -3.27 3.41 9.19
N ALA A 16 -3.58 2.40 8.39
CA ALA A 16 -4.77 1.59 8.56
C ALA A 16 -4.34 0.17 8.91
N ARG A 17 -4.43 -0.19 10.20
CA ARG A 17 -4.07 -1.53 10.70
C ARG A 17 -4.69 -2.66 9.86
N ILE A 18 -5.94 -2.50 9.45
CA ILE A 18 -6.62 -3.47 8.59
C ILE A 18 -5.93 -3.61 7.22
N LEU A 19 -5.53 -2.51 6.58
CA LEU A 19 -4.82 -2.55 5.29
C LEU A 19 -3.43 -3.17 5.47
N ASN A 20 -2.71 -2.81 6.53
CA ASN A 20 -1.39 -3.37 6.88
C ASN A 20 -1.43 -4.90 6.99
N GLN A 21 -2.54 -5.47 7.50
CA GLN A 21 -2.70 -6.92 7.67
C GLN A 21 -3.26 -7.62 6.42
N THR A 22 -4.17 -6.97 5.70
CA THR A 22 -4.91 -7.59 4.58
C THR A 22 -4.12 -7.52 3.27
N MET A 23 -3.46 -6.41 2.98
CA MET A 23 -2.83 -6.19 1.66
C MET A 23 -1.68 -7.17 1.34
N PRO A 24 -0.83 -7.59 2.29
CA PRO A 24 0.15 -8.66 2.03
C PRO A 24 -0.49 -9.98 1.59
N GLN A 25 -1.63 -10.36 2.18
CA GLN A 25 -2.35 -11.58 1.80
C GLN A 25 -3.01 -11.46 0.43
N VAL A 26 -3.47 -10.27 0.07
CA VAL A 26 -4.01 -9.97 -1.27
C VAL A 26 -2.89 -10.05 -2.30
N ALA A 27 -1.72 -9.50 -2.01
CA ALA A 27 -0.55 -9.58 -2.86
C ALA A 27 -0.17 -11.03 -3.17
N ALA A 28 -0.13 -11.90 -2.17
CA ALA A 28 0.17 -13.32 -2.37
C ALA A 28 -0.79 -14.02 -3.34
N LYS A 29 -2.08 -13.63 -3.34
CA LYS A 29 -3.10 -14.18 -4.25
C LYS A 29 -3.01 -13.63 -5.66
N LEU A 30 -2.58 -12.37 -5.80
CA LEU A 30 -2.50 -11.69 -7.09
C LEU A 30 -1.15 -11.86 -7.79
N GLY A 31 -0.08 -12.10 -7.03
CA GLY A 31 1.29 -12.25 -7.53
C GLY A 31 1.69 -11.13 -8.48
N ASP A 32 2.30 -11.51 -9.60
CA ASP A 32 2.86 -10.59 -10.60
C ASP A 32 1.80 -9.77 -11.37
N SER A 33 0.51 -9.98 -11.11
CA SER A 33 -0.54 -9.17 -11.73
C SER A 33 -0.65 -7.76 -11.14
N VAL A 34 -0.01 -7.50 -9.99
CA VAL A 34 -0.02 -6.21 -9.30
C VAL A 34 1.37 -5.78 -8.87
N THR A 35 1.55 -4.46 -8.79
CA THR A 35 2.65 -3.84 -8.04
C THR A 35 2.06 -2.86 -7.03
N ILE A 36 2.45 -3.01 -5.77
CA ILE A 36 1.83 -2.29 -4.65
C ILE A 36 2.81 -1.27 -4.09
N TRP A 37 2.32 -0.05 -3.88
CA TRP A 37 2.92 0.94 -3.00
C TRP A 37 2.02 1.12 -1.78
N HIS A 38 2.50 0.70 -0.62
CA HIS A 38 1.76 0.71 0.63
C HIS A 38 2.26 1.77 1.61
N GLN A 39 1.43 2.77 1.90
CA GLN A 39 1.65 3.70 3.00
C GLN A 39 1.20 3.06 4.32
N SER A 40 2.15 2.62 5.15
CA SER A 40 1.90 1.81 6.35
C SER A 40 1.49 2.62 7.57
N GLY A 41 1.86 3.90 7.63
CA GLY A 41 1.79 4.75 8.81
C GLY A 41 3.03 4.67 9.69
N LYS A 42 3.15 5.64 10.60
CA LYS A 42 4.29 5.80 11.54
C LYS A 42 4.53 4.54 12.37
N GLY A 43 5.79 4.10 12.43
CA GLY A 43 6.24 2.95 13.22
C GLY A 43 5.81 1.58 12.66
N SER A 44 5.21 1.54 11.48
CA SER A 44 4.65 0.31 10.89
C SER A 44 5.35 -0.16 9.61
N GLN A 45 6.32 0.58 9.08
CA GLN A 45 6.95 0.21 7.80
C GLN A 45 7.62 -1.16 7.86
N GLN A 46 8.53 -1.37 8.81
CA GLN A 46 9.29 -2.62 8.91
C GLN A 46 8.40 -3.85 9.11
N SER A 47 7.35 -3.74 9.93
CA SER A 47 6.42 -4.86 10.17
C SER A 47 5.58 -5.18 8.93
N VAL A 48 5.19 -4.18 8.15
CA VAL A 48 4.45 -4.38 6.90
C VAL A 48 5.35 -4.92 5.79
N GLU A 49 6.60 -4.45 5.67
CA GLU A 49 7.60 -5.03 4.77
C GLU A 49 7.83 -6.51 5.07
N GLN A 50 8.00 -6.86 6.34
CA GLN A 50 8.13 -8.25 6.76
C GLN A 50 6.88 -9.08 6.41
N ALA A 51 5.68 -8.55 6.62
CA ALA A 51 4.44 -9.24 6.26
C ALA A 51 4.35 -9.51 4.75
N TYR A 52 4.81 -8.57 3.89
CA TYR A 52 4.91 -8.80 2.45
C TYR A 52 5.95 -9.87 2.09
N ALA A 53 7.11 -9.86 2.76
CA ALA A 53 8.14 -10.88 2.55
C ALA A 53 7.66 -12.28 2.97
N GLU A 54 7.01 -12.40 4.13
CA GLU A 54 6.41 -13.65 4.62
C GLU A 54 5.28 -14.15 3.71
N ALA A 55 4.57 -13.24 3.05
CA ALA A 55 3.58 -13.55 2.01
C ALA A 55 4.20 -13.93 0.65
N GLY A 56 5.54 -13.95 0.54
CA GLY A 56 6.26 -14.27 -0.70
C GLY A 56 6.23 -13.16 -1.74
N GLN A 57 6.00 -11.90 -1.33
CA GLN A 57 5.86 -10.73 -2.21
C GLN A 57 6.76 -9.55 -1.76
N PRO A 58 8.08 -9.75 -1.58
CA PRO A 58 8.99 -8.74 -1.03
C PRO A 58 9.25 -7.53 -1.96
N GLN A 59 8.86 -7.62 -3.24
CA GLN A 59 9.12 -6.59 -4.25
C GLN A 59 8.23 -5.34 -4.13
N HIS A 60 7.21 -5.37 -3.28
CA HIS A 60 6.30 -4.24 -3.09
C HIS A 60 6.94 -3.13 -2.27
N LYS A 61 6.62 -1.87 -2.61
CA LYS A 61 7.15 -0.70 -1.93
C LYS A 61 6.31 -0.41 -0.70
N VAL A 62 6.95 -0.28 0.46
CA VAL A 62 6.30 0.13 1.70
C VAL A 62 6.97 1.41 2.20
N THR A 63 6.19 2.40 2.61
CA THR A 63 6.70 3.65 3.20
C THR A 63 5.83 4.07 4.38
N GLU A 64 6.42 4.65 5.42
CA GLU A 64 5.62 5.18 6.55
C GLU A 64 4.68 6.31 6.10
N PHE A 65 5.20 7.23 5.29
CA PHE A 65 4.50 8.39 4.77
C PHE A 65 4.78 8.56 3.27
N ILE A 66 3.95 9.36 2.61
CA ILE A 66 4.12 9.76 1.22
C ILE A 66 4.01 11.29 1.21
N ASP A 67 5.13 11.97 1.00
CA ASP A 67 5.16 13.45 0.99
C ASP A 67 4.51 14.01 -0.29
N ASP A 68 4.86 13.42 -1.44
CA ASP A 68 4.28 13.80 -2.73
C ASP A 68 3.12 12.87 -3.10
N MET A 69 1.96 13.19 -2.53
CA MET A 69 0.71 12.48 -2.84
C MET A 69 0.31 12.65 -4.32
N ALA A 70 0.66 13.75 -4.99
CA ALA A 70 0.34 13.97 -6.39
C ALA A 70 1.10 12.97 -7.29
N ALA A 71 2.39 12.78 -7.05
CA ALA A 71 3.19 11.76 -7.72
C ALA A 71 2.67 10.34 -7.43
N ALA A 72 2.27 10.05 -6.19
CA ALA A 72 1.70 8.76 -5.84
C ALA A 72 0.37 8.48 -6.58
N TYR A 73 -0.51 9.48 -6.67
CA TYR A 73 -1.75 9.34 -7.45
C TYR A 73 -1.48 9.22 -8.95
N ALA A 74 -0.54 9.97 -9.52
CA ALA A 74 -0.15 9.83 -10.92
C ALA A 74 0.49 8.46 -11.23
N TRP A 75 1.13 7.85 -10.24
CA TRP A 75 1.68 6.51 -10.35
C TRP A 75 0.61 5.42 -10.23
N ALA A 76 -0.51 5.65 -9.55
CA ALA A 76 -1.50 4.61 -9.29
C ALA A 76 -2.47 4.42 -10.48
N ASP A 77 -2.81 3.16 -10.76
CA ASP A 77 -3.96 2.83 -11.62
C ASP A 77 -5.24 2.67 -10.77
N VAL A 78 -5.08 2.26 -9.50
CA VAL A 78 -6.16 2.15 -8.51
C VAL A 78 -5.64 2.48 -7.12
N VAL A 79 -6.51 3.07 -6.29
CA VAL A 79 -6.22 3.39 -4.90
C VAL A 79 -7.11 2.57 -3.97
N VAL A 80 -6.51 1.93 -2.97
CA VAL A 80 -7.19 1.27 -1.86
C VAL A 80 -6.97 2.12 -0.61
N CYS A 81 -8.03 2.72 -0.12
CA CYS A 81 -7.99 3.54 1.08
C CYS A 81 -9.22 3.31 1.95
N ARG A 82 -9.18 3.78 3.19
CA ARG A 82 -10.39 3.88 4.01
C ARG A 82 -11.26 5.01 3.47
N SER A 83 -12.58 4.84 3.50
CA SER A 83 -13.57 5.89 3.17
C SER A 83 -13.71 6.98 4.25
N GLY A 84 -12.70 7.14 5.12
CA GLY A 84 -12.72 8.20 6.14
C GLY A 84 -12.66 9.55 5.45
N GLY A 85 -13.67 10.40 5.68
CA GLY A 85 -13.77 11.71 5.08
C GLY A 85 -12.51 12.55 5.27
N VAL A 86 -12.19 13.36 4.28
CA VAL A 86 -11.32 14.51 4.48
C VAL A 86 -12.01 15.37 5.55
N ASN A 87 -11.51 15.35 6.78
CA ASN A 87 -11.78 16.47 7.67
C ASN A 87 -11.00 17.61 7.05
N GLY A 88 -11.70 18.38 6.19
CA GLY A 88 -11.23 19.69 5.81
C GLY A 88 -11.25 20.55 7.06
N GLU A 89 -10.07 20.88 7.54
CA GLU A 89 -9.68 22.10 8.26
C GLU A 89 -8.15 22.22 8.19
#